data_AF-A0A944SA65-F1
#
_entry.id   AF-A0A944SA65-F1
#
_cell.length_a   1.000
_cell.length_b   1.000
_cell.length_c   1.000
_cell.angle_alpha   90.00
_cell.angle_beta   90.00
_cell.angle_gamma   90.00
#
_symmetry.space_group_name_H-M   'P 1'
#
loop_
_entity.id
_entity.type
_entity.pdbx_description
1 polymer ?
#
loop_
_entity_poly.entity_id
_entity_poly.type
_entity_poly.pdbx_seq_one_letter_code
_entity_poly.pdbx_strand_id
1 'polypeptide(L)'
;MSWMIFIVYFVVVILPVVFWFKFFRHQDRAEPEPKKLLFKVFLGGIPVVALASVAEGILEGVFFPQISTKLAETVGGGIQDFVGSPEQLFGFLAIYFLAGPVEEFMKFFVLKQLVYRKIAFNQVADGLIYAVTIALSFSLIENSIYFFNILDEMSLSFDFIAIVVIRGVITTMLHVLAAAIMGLYLGRAKFAKKNKKKLIVKGVVIAAMVHGTYNVAIFLSFGMLVNIFLLAVCFRYIMRELKTEESRMVWRLVIPKEEVISSDSELG
;
A
#
# COMPACT_ATOMS: atom_id res chain seq x y z
N MET A 1 -7.16 -25.84 -20.75
CA MET A 1 -7.90 -24.80 -20.01
C MET A 1 -7.23 -24.46 -18.68
N SER A 2 -7.02 -25.43 -17.78
CA SER A 2 -6.43 -25.19 -16.44
C SER A 2 -5.02 -24.57 -16.45
N TRP A 3 -4.11 -25.05 -17.30
CA TRP A 3 -2.74 -24.54 -17.36
C TRP A 3 -2.64 -23.07 -17.80
N MET A 4 -3.54 -22.60 -18.69
CA MET A 4 -3.57 -21.21 -19.13
C MET A 4 -3.95 -20.27 -17.98
N ILE A 5 -4.92 -20.66 -17.15
CA ILE A 5 -5.33 -19.91 -15.96
C ILE A 5 -4.14 -19.74 -15.02
N PHE A 6 -3.38 -20.81 -14.77
CA PHE A 6 -2.18 -20.73 -13.93
C PHE A 6 -1.10 -19.81 -14.52
N ILE A 7 -0.90 -19.81 -15.84
CA ILE A 7 0.04 -18.89 -16.50
C ILE A 7 -0.42 -17.44 -16.33
N VAL A 8 -1.69 -17.15 -16.60
CA VAL A 8 -2.22 -15.78 -16.46
C VAL A 8 -2.12 -15.33 -15.01
N TYR A 9 -2.53 -16.16 -14.05
CA TYR A 9 -2.39 -15.87 -12.62
C TYR A 9 -0.93 -15.59 -12.23
N PHE A 10 0.01 -16.44 -12.67
CA PHE A 10 1.42 -16.24 -12.36
C PHE A 10 1.95 -14.93 -12.95
N VAL A 11 1.67 -14.65 -14.22
CA VAL A 11 2.17 -13.46 -14.92
C VAL A 11 1.55 -12.18 -14.37
N VAL A 12 0.28 -12.20 -14.02
CA VAL A 12 -0.46 -10.99 -13.68
C VAL A 12 -0.47 -10.72 -12.18
N VAL A 13 -0.49 -11.75 -11.34
CA VAL A 13 -0.62 -11.60 -9.88
C VAL A 13 0.73 -11.79 -9.19
N ILE A 14 1.47 -12.86 -9.51
CA ILE A 14 2.73 -13.19 -8.81
C ILE A 14 3.90 -12.36 -9.34
N LEU A 15 4.05 -12.23 -10.66
CA LEU A 15 5.21 -11.58 -11.28
C LEU A 15 5.36 -10.11 -10.83
N PRO A 16 4.31 -9.26 -10.78
CA PRO A 16 4.46 -7.88 -10.34
C PRO A 16 4.88 -7.78 -8.87
N VAL A 17 4.38 -8.67 -8.02
CA VAL A 17 4.77 -8.74 -6.60
C VAL A 17 6.26 -9.07 -6.47
N VAL A 18 6.74 -10.07 -7.22
CA VAL A 18 8.17 -10.45 -7.25
C VAL A 18 9.02 -9.30 -7.80
N PHE A 19 8.56 -8.63 -8.86
CA PHE A 19 9.24 -7.50 -9.47
C PHE A 19 9.45 -6.37 -8.46
N TRP A 20 8.37 -5.91 -7.82
CA TRP A 20 8.43 -4.80 -6.85
C TRP A 20 9.22 -5.17 -5.59
N PHE A 21 9.10 -6.40 -5.10
CA PHE A 21 9.91 -6.89 -3.99
C PHE A 21 11.41 -6.78 -4.30
N LYS A 22 11.81 -7.29 -5.49
CA LYS A 22 13.21 -7.22 -5.94
C LYS A 22 13.64 -5.77 -6.16
N PHE A 23 12.81 -4.95 -6.77
CA PHE A 23 13.11 -3.54 -7.06
C PHE A 23 13.45 -2.76 -5.77
N PHE A 24 12.60 -2.81 -4.76
CA PHE A 24 12.81 -2.06 -3.51
C PHE A 24 13.95 -2.64 -2.67
N ARG A 25 14.06 -3.98 -2.59
CA ARG A 25 15.20 -4.62 -1.91
C ARG A 25 16.54 -4.25 -2.57
N HIS A 26 16.53 -3.99 -3.87
CA HIS A 26 17.73 -3.57 -4.59
C HIS A 26 18.12 -2.11 -4.37
N GLN A 27 17.21 -1.28 -3.84
CA GLN A 27 17.55 0.07 -3.37
C GLN A 27 18.23 0.04 -1.99
N ASP A 28 18.03 -1.03 -1.22
CA ASP A 28 18.59 -1.21 0.12
C ASP A 28 19.86 -2.10 0.07
N ARG A 29 20.88 -1.65 -0.66
CA ARG A 29 22.14 -2.42 -0.83
C ARG A 29 23.14 -2.20 0.30
N ALA A 30 23.12 -1.05 0.95
CA ALA A 30 24.12 -0.66 1.95
C ALA A 30 23.99 -1.48 3.25
N GLU A 31 22.77 -1.66 3.76
CA GLU A 31 22.48 -2.48 4.95
C GLU A 31 21.23 -3.35 4.71
N PRO A 32 21.34 -4.45 3.94
CA PRO A 32 20.17 -5.21 3.49
C PRO A 32 19.43 -5.90 4.65
N GLU A 33 18.11 -5.74 4.65
CA GLU A 33 17.26 -6.26 5.71
C GLU A 33 17.29 -7.80 5.90
N PRO A 34 17.21 -8.30 7.16
CA PRO A 34 17.24 -9.73 7.46
C PRO A 34 16.09 -10.47 6.79
N LYS A 35 16.42 -11.45 5.93
CA LYS A 35 15.43 -12.24 5.17
C LYS A 35 14.36 -12.88 6.05
N LYS A 36 14.72 -13.35 7.25
CA LYS A 36 13.78 -13.93 8.23
C LYS A 36 12.74 -12.92 8.73
N LEU A 37 13.13 -11.65 8.90
CA LEU A 37 12.21 -10.61 9.34
C LEU A 37 11.31 -10.18 8.18
N LEU A 38 11.86 -10.00 6.97
CA LEU A 38 11.05 -9.75 5.77
C LEU A 38 10.00 -10.85 5.54
N PHE A 39 10.38 -12.12 5.69
CA PHE A 39 9.44 -13.24 5.58
C PHE A 39 8.32 -13.15 6.63
N LYS A 40 8.65 -12.82 7.90
CA LYS A 40 7.63 -12.61 8.94
C LYS A 40 6.70 -11.44 8.61
N VAL A 41 7.23 -10.35 8.07
CA VAL A 41 6.45 -9.18 7.65
C VAL A 41 5.52 -9.55 6.48
N PHE A 42 6.03 -10.32 5.52
CA PHE A 42 5.23 -10.84 4.41
C PHE A 42 4.09 -11.74 4.92
N LEU A 43 4.37 -12.71 5.78
CA LEU A 43 3.32 -13.54 6.40
C LEU A 43 2.32 -12.70 7.21
N GLY A 44 2.77 -11.62 7.84
CA GLY A 44 1.92 -10.66 8.55
C GLY A 44 0.91 -9.95 7.65
N GLY A 45 1.18 -9.81 6.35
CA GLY A 45 0.26 -9.16 5.40
C GLY A 45 -0.93 -10.03 4.99
N ILE A 46 -0.83 -11.36 5.10
CA ILE A 46 -1.89 -12.30 4.75
C ILE A 46 -3.17 -12.06 5.58
N PRO A 47 -3.11 -12.05 6.94
CA PRO A 47 -4.30 -11.78 7.75
C PRO A 47 -4.78 -10.33 7.64
N VAL A 48 -3.96 -9.39 7.14
CA VAL A 48 -4.38 -7.98 7.01
C VAL A 48 -5.54 -7.84 6.03
N VAL A 49 -5.59 -8.64 4.95
CA VAL A 49 -6.72 -8.62 4.01
C VAL A 49 -8.01 -8.97 4.72
N ALA A 50 -8.04 -10.11 5.44
CA ALA A 50 -9.23 -10.53 6.18
C ALA A 50 -9.63 -9.51 7.28
N LEU A 51 -8.65 -8.96 8.00
CA LEU A 51 -8.91 -7.94 9.03
C LEU A 51 -9.46 -6.64 8.43
N ALA A 52 -8.93 -6.20 7.29
CA ALA A 52 -9.42 -5.02 6.59
C ALA A 52 -10.84 -5.23 6.08
N SER A 53 -11.13 -6.36 5.41
CA SER A 53 -12.48 -6.66 4.91
C SER A 53 -13.53 -6.75 6.03
N VAL A 54 -13.18 -7.34 7.18
CA VAL A 54 -14.09 -7.38 8.34
C VAL A 54 -14.30 -5.97 8.91
N ALA A 55 -13.25 -5.18 9.03
CA ALA A 55 -13.35 -3.81 9.53
C ALA A 55 -14.17 -2.93 8.59
N GLU A 56 -13.97 -3.04 7.28
CA GLU A 56 -14.76 -2.37 6.25
C GLU A 56 -16.24 -2.74 6.39
N GLY A 57 -16.59 -4.03 6.40
CA GLY A 57 -17.99 -4.45 6.50
C GLY A 57 -18.69 -3.95 7.78
N ILE A 58 -17.99 -3.92 8.91
CA ILE A 58 -18.53 -3.35 10.16
C ILE A 58 -18.74 -1.84 10.01
N LEU A 59 -17.74 -1.12 9.50
CA LEU A 59 -17.80 0.34 9.40
C LEU A 59 -18.81 0.79 8.34
N GLU A 60 -18.93 0.08 7.22
CA GLU A 60 -19.97 0.32 6.22
C GLU A 60 -21.36 0.15 6.83
N GLY A 61 -21.60 -0.92 7.59
CA GLY A 61 -22.88 -1.15 8.26
C GLY A 61 -23.24 -0.07 9.30
N VAL A 62 -22.23 0.53 9.95
CA VAL A 62 -22.44 1.58 10.97
C VAL A 62 -22.62 2.97 10.33
N PHE A 63 -21.75 3.33 9.37
CA PHE A 63 -21.67 4.69 8.83
C PHE A 63 -22.48 4.89 7.56
N PHE A 64 -22.74 3.83 6.80
CA PHE A 64 -23.43 3.86 5.52
C PHE A 64 -24.56 2.80 5.41
N PRO A 65 -25.45 2.67 6.42
CA PRO A 65 -26.46 1.61 6.45
C PRO A 65 -27.41 1.68 5.24
N GLN A 66 -27.63 2.86 4.66
CA GLN A 66 -28.51 3.04 3.49
C GLN A 66 -27.89 2.54 2.17
N ILE A 67 -26.56 2.44 2.07
CA ILE A 67 -25.88 1.88 0.89
C ILE A 67 -26.00 0.36 0.91
N SER A 68 -25.75 -0.26 2.08
CA SER A 68 -25.80 -1.72 2.24
C SER A 68 -27.18 -2.31 1.96
N THR A 69 -28.27 -1.61 2.33
CA THR A 69 -29.64 -2.07 2.08
C THR A 69 -30.06 -1.89 0.62
N LYS A 70 -29.73 -0.77 -0.02
CA LYS A 70 -30.11 -0.51 -1.42
C LYS A 70 -29.28 -1.31 -2.43
N LEU A 71 -28.01 -1.59 -2.16
CA LEU A 71 -27.18 -2.44 -3.04
C LEU A 71 -27.71 -3.88 -3.10
N ALA A 72 -28.22 -4.39 -1.97
CA ALA A 72 -28.90 -5.69 -1.90
C ALA A 72 -30.23 -5.71 -2.68
N GLU A 73 -30.93 -4.58 -2.77
CA GLU A 73 -32.16 -4.43 -3.57
C GLU A 73 -31.88 -4.21 -5.07
N THR A 74 -30.69 -3.71 -5.44
CA THR A 74 -30.32 -3.34 -6.82
C THR A 74 -29.63 -4.48 -7.60
N VAL A 75 -29.65 -5.71 -7.10
CA VAL A 75 -29.05 -6.90 -7.78
C VAL A 75 -29.73 -7.25 -9.13
N GLY A 76 -30.77 -6.50 -9.55
CA GLY A 76 -31.41 -6.63 -10.86
C GLY A 76 -31.31 -5.41 -11.79
N GLY A 77 -30.72 -4.29 -11.36
CA GLY A 77 -30.70 -3.03 -12.12
C GLY A 77 -29.30 -2.66 -12.58
N GLY A 78 -29.08 -2.53 -13.88
CA GLY A 78 -27.78 -2.15 -14.43
C GLY A 78 -27.25 -0.83 -13.86
N ILE A 79 -25.92 -0.71 -13.82
CA ILE A 79 -25.09 0.39 -13.27
C ILE A 79 -25.47 1.80 -13.81
N GLN A 80 -26.33 1.90 -14.83
CA GLN A 80 -26.71 3.14 -15.50
C GLN A 80 -27.66 4.04 -14.66
N ASP A 81 -28.43 3.50 -13.71
CA ASP A 81 -29.32 4.30 -12.85
C ASP A 81 -28.62 4.94 -11.65
N PHE A 82 -27.32 4.65 -11.46
CA PHE A 82 -26.55 5.16 -10.32
C PHE A 82 -25.93 6.54 -10.59
N VAL A 83 -25.94 7.04 -11.83
CA VAL A 83 -25.23 8.29 -12.18
C VAL A 83 -26.06 9.52 -11.83
N GLY A 84 -25.60 10.33 -10.86
CA GLY A 84 -26.22 11.59 -10.47
C GLY A 84 -27.14 11.54 -9.25
N SER A 85 -27.23 10.38 -8.57
CA SER A 85 -28.02 10.22 -7.34
C SER A 85 -27.21 10.59 -6.09
N PRO A 86 -27.86 11.02 -4.99
CA PRO A 86 -27.21 11.19 -3.69
C PRO A 86 -26.48 9.91 -3.22
N GLU A 87 -27.03 8.74 -3.54
CA GLU A 87 -26.47 7.43 -3.21
C GLU A 87 -25.09 7.20 -3.84
N GLN A 88 -24.87 7.69 -5.06
CA GLN A 88 -23.56 7.61 -5.71
C GLN A 88 -22.51 8.47 -5.04
N LEU A 89 -22.88 9.66 -4.60
CA LEU A 89 -21.99 10.50 -3.80
C LEU A 89 -21.60 9.79 -2.50
N PHE A 90 -22.57 9.19 -1.81
CA PHE A 90 -22.30 8.39 -0.61
C PHE A 90 -21.39 7.19 -0.89
N GLY A 91 -21.56 6.49 -2.01
CA GLY A 91 -20.67 5.41 -2.44
C GLY A 91 -19.23 5.88 -2.67
N PHE A 92 -19.03 7.00 -3.37
CA PHE A 92 -17.69 7.57 -3.54
C PHE A 92 -17.07 8.03 -2.22
N LEU A 93 -17.86 8.62 -1.32
CA LEU A 93 -17.39 9.00 0.01
C LEU A 93 -16.98 7.79 0.84
N ALA A 94 -17.76 6.70 0.81
CA ALA A 94 -17.41 5.45 1.48
C ALA A 94 -16.10 4.88 0.92
N ILE A 95 -15.98 4.72 -0.39
CA ILE A 95 -14.77 4.19 -1.02
C ILE A 95 -13.52 5.05 -0.71
N TYR A 96 -13.67 6.37 -0.70
CA TYR A 96 -12.56 7.30 -0.44
C TYR A 96 -12.16 7.37 1.04
N PHE A 97 -13.14 7.51 1.93
CA PHE A 97 -12.90 7.78 3.36
C PHE A 97 -12.96 6.52 4.24
N LEU A 98 -13.35 5.38 3.68
CA LEU A 98 -13.44 4.12 4.41
C LEU A 98 -12.50 3.06 3.87
N ALA A 99 -12.70 2.55 2.64
CA ALA A 99 -11.97 1.40 2.14
C ALA A 99 -10.44 1.60 2.17
N GLY A 100 -9.93 2.57 1.40
CA GLY A 100 -8.50 2.88 1.37
C GLY A 100 -7.91 3.19 2.76
N PRO A 101 -8.54 4.07 3.56
CA PRO A 101 -8.08 4.36 4.92
C PRO A 101 -8.03 3.16 5.87
N VAL A 102 -9.05 2.29 5.85
CA VAL A 102 -9.10 1.09 6.71
C VAL A 102 -7.98 0.14 6.35
N GLU A 103 -7.78 -0.14 5.06
CA GLU A 103 -6.71 -1.03 4.65
C GLU A 103 -5.32 -0.49 5.02
N GLU A 104 -5.04 0.79 4.74
CA GLU A 104 -3.73 1.39 5.04
C GLU A 104 -3.48 1.46 6.55
N PHE A 105 -4.53 1.68 7.35
CA PHE A 105 -4.44 1.61 8.80
C PHE A 105 -4.13 0.19 9.29
N MET A 106 -4.79 -0.84 8.75
CA MET A 106 -4.55 -2.23 9.14
C MET A 106 -3.14 -2.70 8.77
N LYS A 107 -2.67 -2.35 7.56
CA LYS A 107 -1.27 -2.58 7.14
C LYS A 107 -0.30 -1.90 8.12
N PHE A 108 -0.53 -0.63 8.43
CA PHE A 108 0.29 0.12 9.39
C PHE A 108 0.29 -0.53 10.77
N PHE A 109 -0.87 -0.92 11.29
CA PHE A 109 -1.02 -1.47 12.64
C PHE A 109 -0.22 -2.77 12.79
N VAL A 110 -0.41 -3.71 11.86
CA VAL A 110 0.31 -5.00 11.88
C VAL A 110 1.81 -4.78 11.65
N LEU A 111 2.19 -3.96 10.67
CA LEU A 111 3.59 -3.63 10.41
C LEU A 111 4.29 -3.09 11.66
N LYS A 112 3.71 -2.07 12.28
CA LYS A 112 4.28 -1.43 13.48
C LYS A 112 4.47 -2.45 14.60
N GLN A 113 3.52 -3.36 14.79
CA GLN A 113 3.65 -4.41 15.81
C GLN A 113 4.80 -5.39 15.51
N LEU A 114 5.03 -5.71 14.24
CA LEU A 114 6.06 -6.65 13.82
C LEU A 114 7.48 -6.06 13.86
N VAL A 115 7.67 -4.82 13.40
CA VAL A 115 9.03 -4.28 13.14
C VAL A 115 9.45 -3.14 14.05
N TYR A 116 8.53 -2.35 14.61
CA TYR A 116 8.88 -1.05 15.23
C TYR A 116 9.86 -1.19 16.41
N ARG A 117 9.76 -2.27 17.18
CA ARG A 117 10.65 -2.57 18.33
C ARG A 117 11.84 -3.47 17.97
N LYS A 118 12.02 -3.86 16.71
CA LYS A 118 13.15 -4.71 16.29
C LYS A 118 14.43 -3.89 16.19
N ILE A 119 15.54 -4.52 16.60
CA ILE A 119 16.89 -3.96 16.51
C ILE A 119 17.28 -3.81 15.03
N ALA A 120 16.85 -4.74 14.18
CA ALA A 120 17.08 -4.71 12.74
C ALA A 120 16.50 -3.46 12.05
N PHE A 121 15.44 -2.86 12.59
CA PHE A 121 14.93 -1.58 12.09
C PHE A 121 15.77 -0.45 12.68
N ASN A 122 16.90 -0.14 12.05
CA ASN A 122 17.95 0.74 12.54
C ASN A 122 18.11 2.04 11.70
N GLN A 123 17.41 2.16 10.58
CA GLN A 123 17.43 3.33 9.69
C GLN A 123 16.03 3.68 9.16
N VAL A 124 15.87 4.87 8.59
CA VAL A 124 14.55 5.36 8.11
C VAL A 124 14.06 4.54 6.91
N ALA A 125 14.98 4.15 6.01
CA ALA A 125 14.68 3.38 4.80
C ALA A 125 14.07 2.00 5.09
N ASP A 126 14.46 1.34 6.18
CA ASP A 126 13.89 0.08 6.66
C ASP A 126 12.38 0.13 6.81
N GLY A 127 11.87 1.23 7.39
CA GLY A 127 10.44 1.42 7.58
C GLY A 127 9.69 1.33 6.25
N LEU A 128 10.27 1.89 5.19
CA LEU A 128 9.76 1.79 3.83
C LEU A 128 9.88 0.36 3.28
N ILE A 129 11.03 -0.30 3.41
CA ILE A 129 11.22 -1.68 2.90
C ILE A 129 10.26 -2.67 3.57
N TYR A 130 10.10 -2.58 4.89
CA TYR A 130 9.13 -3.41 5.61
C TYR A 130 7.69 -3.08 5.23
N ALA A 131 7.34 -1.81 5.03
CA ALA A 131 6.00 -1.42 4.60
C ALA A 131 5.67 -1.90 3.18
N VAL A 132 6.62 -1.79 2.25
CA VAL A 132 6.49 -2.37 0.91
C VAL A 132 6.30 -3.88 1.01
N THR A 133 7.04 -4.56 1.89
CA THR A 133 6.93 -6.01 2.08
C THR A 133 5.55 -6.45 2.56
N ILE A 134 4.96 -5.76 3.54
CA ILE A 134 3.61 -6.10 4.01
C ILE A 134 2.54 -5.78 2.95
N ALA A 135 2.72 -4.70 2.19
CA ALA A 135 1.80 -4.31 1.12
C ALA A 135 1.85 -5.25 -0.09
N LEU A 136 3.02 -5.80 -0.41
CA LEU A 136 3.18 -6.81 -1.45
C LEU A 136 2.46 -8.12 -1.10
N SER A 137 2.50 -8.52 0.18
CA SER A 137 1.71 -9.66 0.66
C SER A 137 0.22 -9.38 0.59
N PHE A 138 -0.21 -8.20 1.09
CA PHE A 138 -1.60 -7.78 1.01
C PHE A 138 -2.11 -7.79 -0.43
N SER A 139 -1.38 -7.14 -1.34
CA SER A 139 -1.73 -7.04 -2.76
C SER A 139 -1.75 -8.41 -3.44
N LEU A 140 -0.84 -9.32 -3.09
CA LEU A 140 -0.86 -10.69 -3.60
C LEU A 140 -2.18 -11.39 -3.24
N ILE A 141 -2.57 -11.34 -1.96
CA ILE A 141 -3.77 -12.02 -1.47
C ILE A 141 -5.02 -11.38 -2.04
N GLU A 142 -5.14 -10.05 -2.01
CA GLU A 142 -6.30 -9.34 -2.54
C GLU A 142 -6.48 -9.58 -4.04
N ASN A 143 -5.41 -9.44 -4.84
CA ASN A 143 -5.48 -9.70 -6.27
C ASN A 143 -5.74 -11.18 -6.58
N SER A 144 -5.33 -12.11 -5.72
CA SER A 144 -5.67 -13.53 -5.87
C SER A 144 -7.14 -13.79 -5.63
N ILE A 145 -7.70 -13.27 -4.53
CA ILE A 145 -9.13 -13.39 -4.22
C ILE A 145 -9.95 -12.80 -5.37
N TYR A 146 -9.59 -11.59 -5.81
CA TYR A 146 -10.28 -10.94 -6.92
C TYR A 146 -10.20 -11.77 -8.21
N PHE A 147 -9.00 -12.24 -8.58
CA PHE A 147 -8.78 -13.05 -9.78
C PHE A 147 -9.68 -14.28 -9.84
N PHE A 148 -9.76 -15.04 -8.75
CA PHE A 148 -10.58 -16.26 -8.72
C PHE A 148 -12.08 -15.95 -8.68
N ASN A 149 -12.50 -14.89 -7.97
CA ASN A 149 -13.90 -14.49 -7.93
C ASN A 149 -14.44 -14.12 -9.32
N ILE A 150 -13.69 -13.32 -10.10
CA ILE A 150 -14.17 -12.90 -11.43
C ILE A 150 -13.92 -13.94 -12.53
N LEU A 151 -13.02 -14.92 -12.30
CA LEU A 151 -12.75 -15.98 -13.27
C LEU A 151 -13.99 -16.86 -13.51
N ASP A 152 -14.71 -17.17 -12.42
CA ASP A 152 -15.92 -17.99 -12.48
C ASP A 152 -17.06 -17.27 -13.21
N GLU A 153 -17.11 -15.94 -13.13
CA GLU A 153 -18.14 -15.11 -13.75
C GLU A 153 -17.86 -14.80 -15.23
N MET A 154 -16.62 -14.45 -15.56
CA MET A 154 -16.26 -13.83 -16.85
C MET A 154 -15.56 -14.79 -17.82
N SER A 155 -15.17 -15.99 -17.37
CA SER A 155 -14.24 -16.88 -18.09
C SER A 155 -12.95 -16.15 -18.52
N LEU A 156 -12.09 -16.77 -19.34
CA LEU A 156 -10.90 -16.12 -19.91
C LEU A 156 -11.25 -15.16 -21.08
N SER A 157 -12.19 -14.25 -20.85
CA SER A 157 -12.57 -13.19 -21.81
C SER A 157 -11.51 -12.08 -21.88
N PHE A 158 -11.60 -11.23 -22.91
CA PHE A 158 -10.71 -10.08 -23.04
C PHE A 158 -10.86 -9.11 -21.85
N ASP A 159 -12.10 -8.86 -21.43
CA ASP A 159 -12.40 -7.96 -20.30
C ASP A 159 -11.83 -8.51 -18.99
N PHE A 160 -11.93 -9.83 -18.76
CA PHE A 160 -11.26 -10.49 -17.64
C PHE A 160 -9.76 -10.18 -17.66
N ILE A 161 -9.09 -10.42 -18.78
CA ILE A 161 -7.64 -10.19 -18.93
C ILE A 161 -7.29 -8.72 -18.66
N ALA A 162 -8.06 -7.77 -19.22
CA ALA A 162 -7.83 -6.35 -19.03
C ALA A 162 -7.93 -5.95 -17.55
N ILE A 163 -8.97 -6.41 -16.84
CA ILE A 163 -9.19 -6.12 -15.42
C ILE A 163 -8.05 -6.69 -14.57
N VAL A 164 -7.70 -7.97 -14.76
CA VAL A 164 -6.65 -8.60 -13.95
C VAL A 164 -5.30 -7.94 -14.21
N VAL A 165 -4.97 -7.56 -15.45
CA VAL A 165 -3.71 -6.86 -15.77
C VAL A 165 -3.64 -5.49 -15.09
N ILE A 166 -4.73 -4.71 -15.15
CA ILE A 166 -4.80 -3.42 -14.45
C ILE A 166 -4.59 -3.62 -12.96
N ARG A 167 -5.26 -4.59 -12.35
CA ARG A 167 -5.11 -4.87 -10.91
C ARG A 167 -3.71 -5.36 -10.55
N GLY A 168 -3.20 -6.32 -11.31
CA GLY A 168 -1.89 -6.92 -11.13
C GLY A 168 -0.75 -5.92 -11.21
N VAL A 169 -0.83 -4.94 -12.12
CA VAL A 169 0.23 -3.95 -12.32
C VAL A 169 -0.05 -2.66 -11.56
N ILE A 170 -1.20 -2.03 -11.82
CA ILE A 170 -1.53 -0.69 -11.33
C ILE A 170 -1.95 -0.72 -9.87
N THR A 171 -2.89 -1.61 -9.49
CA THR A 171 -3.32 -1.71 -8.07
C THR A 171 -2.18 -2.22 -7.18
N THR A 172 -1.35 -3.16 -7.64
CA THR A 172 -0.14 -3.56 -6.90
C THR A 172 0.81 -2.38 -6.68
N MET A 173 1.05 -1.56 -7.72
CA MET A 173 1.90 -0.38 -7.60
C MET A 173 1.33 0.65 -6.62
N LEU A 174 0.00 0.82 -6.57
CA LEU A 174 -0.65 1.65 -5.56
C LEU A 174 -0.30 1.18 -4.14
N HIS A 175 -0.58 -0.08 -3.81
CA HIS A 175 -0.34 -0.58 -2.45
C HIS A 175 1.13 -0.42 -2.05
N VAL A 176 2.05 -0.71 -2.97
CA VAL A 176 3.48 -0.54 -2.76
C VAL A 176 3.83 0.92 -2.44
N LEU A 177 3.32 1.88 -3.22
CA LEU A 177 3.64 3.30 -3.05
C LEU A 177 2.96 3.93 -1.83
N ALA A 178 1.68 3.62 -1.59
CA ALA A 178 0.96 4.09 -0.41
C ALA A 178 1.64 3.58 0.87
N ALA A 179 1.96 2.28 0.92
CA ALA A 179 2.67 1.71 2.05
C ALA A 179 4.10 2.23 2.17
N ALA A 180 4.82 2.46 1.07
CA ALA A 180 6.15 3.06 1.10
C ALA A 180 6.13 4.45 1.78
N ILE A 181 5.11 5.27 1.48
CA ILE A 181 4.91 6.58 2.14
C ILE A 181 4.68 6.36 3.64
N MET A 182 3.73 5.50 4.01
CA MET A 182 3.45 5.19 5.41
C MET A 182 4.69 4.69 6.16
N GLY A 183 5.46 3.79 5.55
CA GLY A 183 6.69 3.22 6.08
C GLY A 183 7.82 4.24 6.26
N LEU A 184 8.00 5.14 5.30
CA LEU A 184 8.95 6.25 5.39
C LEU A 184 8.66 7.13 6.61
N TYR A 185 7.40 7.50 6.82
CA TYR A 185 6.98 8.31 7.98
C TYR A 185 7.08 7.53 9.30
N LEU A 186 6.84 6.21 9.29
CA LEU A 186 7.08 5.34 10.44
C LEU A 186 8.56 5.30 10.82
N GLY A 187 9.45 5.16 9.84
CA GLY A 187 10.90 5.25 10.02
C GLY A 187 11.31 6.60 10.60
N ARG A 188 10.87 7.70 10.01
CA ARG A 188 11.10 9.05 10.54
C ARG A 188 10.62 9.20 11.98
N ALA A 189 9.44 8.67 12.31
CA ALA A 189 8.91 8.72 13.66
C ALA A 189 9.73 7.92 14.67
N LYS A 190 10.31 6.78 14.26
CA LYS A 190 11.16 5.95 15.14
C LYS A 190 12.40 6.72 15.62
N PHE A 191 13.04 7.45 14.70
CA PHE A 191 14.29 8.18 14.96
C PHE A 191 14.11 9.66 15.33
N ALA A 192 12.88 10.20 15.32
CA ALA A 192 12.61 11.58 15.70
C ALA A 192 12.73 11.82 17.22
N LYS A 193 13.34 12.95 17.63
CA LYS A 193 13.41 13.36 19.05
C LYS A 193 12.06 13.84 19.61
N LYS A 194 11.26 14.54 18.79
CA LYS A 194 9.93 15.08 19.13
C LYS A 194 8.92 14.74 18.04
N ASN A 195 7.62 14.93 18.30
CA ASN A 195 6.55 14.81 17.29
C ASN A 195 6.35 13.43 16.64
N LYS A 196 6.76 12.34 17.32
CA LYS A 196 6.63 10.95 16.80
C LYS A 196 5.21 10.61 16.35
N LYS A 197 4.21 10.91 17.19
CA LYS A 197 2.79 10.65 16.89
C LYS A 197 2.33 11.42 15.64
N LYS A 198 2.72 12.70 15.52
CA LYS A 198 2.37 13.54 14.36
C LYS A 198 2.92 12.99 13.06
N LEU A 199 4.16 12.47 13.06
CA LEU A 199 4.77 11.84 11.89
C LEU A 199 4.04 10.55 11.50
N ILE A 200 3.71 9.70 12.46
CA ILE A 200 2.94 8.47 12.22
C ILE A 200 1.59 8.79 11.59
N VAL A 201 0.82 9.68 12.22
CA VAL A 201 -0.51 10.08 11.73
C VAL A 201 -0.41 10.67 10.33
N LYS A 202 0.57 11.55 10.09
CA LYS A 202 0.81 12.12 8.76
C LYS A 202 1.06 11.05 7.70
N GLY A 203 1.89 10.04 8.00
CA GLY A 203 2.19 8.95 7.07
C GLY A 203 0.96 8.13 6.71
N VAL A 204 0.18 7.71 7.71
CA VAL A 204 -1.04 6.92 7.51
C VAL A 204 -2.09 7.73 6.74
N VAL A 205 -2.31 9.00 7.09
CA VAL A 205 -3.29 9.87 6.41
C VAL A 205 -2.90 10.08 4.95
N ILE A 206 -1.64 10.36 4.64
CA ILE A 206 -1.23 10.55 3.24
C ILE A 206 -1.42 9.25 2.44
N ALA A 207 -1.01 8.10 2.99
CA ALA A 207 -1.21 6.80 2.34
C ALA A 207 -2.69 6.52 2.08
N ALA A 208 -3.54 6.76 3.10
CA ALA A 208 -4.99 6.62 3.02
C ALA A 208 -5.61 7.53 1.94
N MET A 209 -5.17 8.79 1.84
CA MET A 209 -5.66 9.70 0.81
C MET A 209 -5.22 9.30 -0.60
N VAL A 210 -3.98 8.83 -0.77
CA VAL A 210 -3.49 8.31 -2.06
C VAL A 210 -4.33 7.10 -2.49
N HIS A 211 -4.59 6.18 -1.56
CA HIS A 211 -5.42 5.01 -1.82
C HIS A 211 -6.87 5.40 -2.13
N GLY A 212 -7.52 6.20 -1.29
CA GLY A 212 -8.89 6.67 -1.55
C GLY A 212 -9.03 7.39 -2.88
N THR A 213 -8.05 8.23 -3.25
CA THR A 213 -8.03 8.90 -4.57
C THR A 213 -7.98 7.89 -5.71
N TYR A 214 -7.14 6.86 -5.59
CA TYR A 214 -7.06 5.79 -6.58
C TYR A 214 -8.38 5.05 -6.76
N ASN A 215 -9.02 4.67 -5.64
CA ASN A 215 -10.25 3.90 -5.68
C ASN A 215 -11.39 4.69 -6.32
N VAL A 216 -11.55 5.98 -5.99
CA VAL A 216 -12.55 6.83 -6.65
C VAL A 216 -12.22 7.05 -8.12
N ALA A 217 -10.95 7.30 -8.44
CA ALA A 217 -10.53 7.59 -9.80
C ALA A 217 -10.86 6.46 -10.77
N ILE A 218 -10.82 5.17 -10.37
CA ILE A 218 -11.19 4.05 -11.24
C ILE A 218 -12.58 4.20 -11.89
N PHE A 219 -13.51 4.87 -11.20
CA PHE A 219 -14.88 5.06 -11.68
C PHE A 219 -15.07 6.31 -12.57
N LEU A 220 -14.03 7.11 -12.76
CA LEU A 220 -14.09 8.34 -13.58
C LEU A 220 -13.65 8.06 -15.01
N SER A 221 -14.25 8.73 -16.00
CA SER A 221 -13.92 8.55 -17.42
C SER A 221 -12.45 8.86 -17.76
N PHE A 222 -11.83 9.79 -17.03
CA PHE A 222 -10.39 10.12 -17.12
C PHE A 222 -9.56 9.52 -15.96
N GLY A 223 -10.15 8.57 -15.25
CA GLY A 223 -9.64 7.96 -14.03
C GLY A 223 -8.27 7.33 -14.14
N MET A 224 -8.03 6.58 -15.23
CA MET A 224 -6.74 5.95 -15.48
C MET A 224 -5.62 6.97 -15.61
N LEU A 225 -5.87 8.12 -16.25
CA LEU A 225 -4.88 9.20 -16.36
C LEU A 225 -4.56 9.82 -14.99
N VAL A 226 -5.59 10.01 -14.16
CA VAL A 226 -5.41 10.45 -12.76
C VAL A 226 -4.55 9.46 -11.99
N ASN A 227 -4.82 8.16 -12.12
CA ASN A 227 -4.08 7.12 -11.43
C ASN A 227 -2.63 7.02 -11.90
N ILE A 228 -2.38 7.08 -13.21
CA ILE A 228 -1.02 7.10 -13.76
C ILE A 228 -0.25 8.33 -13.23
N PHE A 229 -0.86 9.51 -13.25
CA PHE A 229 -0.25 10.74 -12.74
C PHE A 229 0.03 10.64 -11.23
N LEU A 230 -0.96 10.23 -10.45
CA LEU A 230 -0.86 10.05 -9.00
C LEU A 230 0.28 9.10 -8.63
N LEU A 231 0.34 7.94 -9.27
CA LEU A 231 1.36 6.92 -9.01
C LEU A 231 2.74 7.39 -9.47
N ALA A 232 2.85 8.11 -10.60
CA ALA A 232 4.11 8.70 -11.05
C ALA A 232 4.65 9.74 -10.05
N VAL A 233 3.77 10.59 -9.50
CA VAL A 233 4.13 11.57 -8.46
C VAL A 233 4.58 10.86 -7.19
N CYS A 234 3.83 9.85 -6.73
CA CYS A 234 4.19 9.07 -5.54
C CYS A 234 5.50 8.32 -5.73
N PHE A 235 5.72 7.70 -6.88
CA PHE A 235 6.96 7.00 -7.23
C PHE A 235 8.15 7.98 -7.21
N ARG A 236 8.03 9.12 -7.89
CA ARG A 236 9.08 10.16 -7.88
C ARG A 236 9.38 10.66 -6.47
N TYR A 237 8.36 10.88 -5.65
CA TYR A 237 8.50 11.28 -4.25
C TYR A 237 9.29 10.23 -3.46
N ILE A 238 8.89 8.96 -3.54
CA ILE A 238 9.55 7.84 -2.84
C ILE A 238 11.00 7.68 -3.28
N MET A 239 11.28 7.72 -4.58
CA MET A 239 12.65 7.58 -5.09
C MET A 239 13.55 8.73 -4.65
N ARG A 240 13.02 9.96 -4.56
CA ARG A 240 13.77 11.11 -4.02
C ARG A 240 14.09 10.92 -2.53
N GLU A 241 13.11 10.50 -1.76
CA GLU A 241 13.26 10.32 -0.32
C GLU A 241 14.22 9.16 0.00
N LEU A 242 14.13 8.04 -0.72
CA LEU A 242 15.06 6.92 -0.59
C LEU A 242 16.52 7.35 -0.80
N LYS A 243 16.81 8.04 -1.90
CA LYS A 243 18.16 8.57 -2.17
C LYS A 243 18.66 9.51 -1.09
N THR A 244 17.75 10.32 -0.52
CA THR A 244 18.07 11.27 0.54
C THR A 244 18.44 10.56 1.84
N GLU A 245 17.66 9.54 2.23
CA GLU A 245 17.94 8.77 3.44
C GLU A 245 19.17 7.86 3.27
N GLU A 246 19.39 7.28 2.08
CA GLU A 246 20.59 6.50 1.76
C GLU A 246 21.87 7.37 1.85
N SER A 247 21.83 8.58 1.30
CA SER A 247 22.95 9.52 1.40
C SER A 247 23.32 9.80 2.87
N ARG A 248 22.33 9.98 3.74
CA ARG A 248 22.55 10.20 5.18
C ARG A 248 23.17 8.99 5.89
N MET A 249 22.93 7.78 5.38
CA MET A 249 23.48 6.55 5.95
C MET A 249 24.95 6.40 5.58
N VAL A 250 25.31 6.62 4.30
CA VAL A 250 26.72 6.60 3.87
C VAL A 250 27.57 7.56 4.70
N TRP A 251 27.07 8.78 4.95
CA TRP A 251 27.76 9.74 5.81
C TRP A 251 28.01 9.23 7.24
N ARG A 252 27.09 8.44 7.82
CA ARG A 252 27.27 7.84 9.15
C ARG A 252 28.29 6.70 9.20
N LEU A 253 28.49 6.01 8.07
CA LEU A 253 29.48 4.92 7.97
C LEU A 253 30.89 5.45 7.72
N VAL A 254 31.01 6.61 7.09
CA VAL A 254 32.30 7.22 6.71
C VAL A 254 32.91 8.06 7.83
N ILE A 255 32.10 8.78 8.62
CA ILE A 255 32.60 9.65 9.70
C ILE A 255 32.47 8.91 11.05
N PRO A 256 33.58 8.59 11.75
CA PRO A 256 33.55 8.00 13.09
C PRO A 256 32.81 8.91 14.07
N LYS A 257 32.04 8.32 15.00
CA LYS A 257 31.28 9.07 16.03
C LYS A 257 32.14 10.02 16.88
N GLU A 258 33.45 9.79 16.95
CA GLU A 258 34.39 10.58 17.75
C GLU A 258 34.68 11.97 17.13
N GLU A 259 34.63 12.13 15.80
CA GLU A 259 34.90 13.42 15.13
C GLU A 259 33.70 14.40 15.17
N VAL A 260 32.47 13.88 15.28
CA VAL A 260 31.27 14.72 15.35
C VAL A 260 31.13 15.39 16.72
N ILE A 261 31.68 14.77 17.78
CA ILE A 261 31.64 15.31 19.14
C ILE A 261 32.69 16.42 19.32
N SER A 262 33.84 16.33 18.65
CA SER A 262 34.87 17.38 18.71
C SER A 262 34.44 18.66 18.00
N SER A 263 33.75 18.57 16.86
CA SER A 263 33.31 19.77 16.12
C SER A 263 32.22 20.58 16.82
N ASP A 264 31.34 19.92 17.59
CA ASP A 264 30.29 20.61 18.35
C ASP A 264 30.84 21.22 19.66
N SER A 265 32.01 20.78 20.13
CA SER A 265 32.67 21.35 21.32
C SER A 265 33.53 22.59 21.05
N GLU A 266 33.91 22.84 19.79
CA GLU A 266 34.71 24.01 19.39
C GLU A 266 33.86 25.23 18.97
N LEU A 267 32.54 25.08 18.91
CA LEU A 267 31.59 26.15 18.56
C LEU A 267 30.79 26.68 19.77
N GLY A 268 31.22 26.33 20.99
CA GLY A 268 30.66 26.82 22.26
C GLY A 268 31.25 28.15 22.71
#